data_AF-A0A0G1TU83-F1
#
_entry.id   AF-A0A0G1TU83-F1
#
_cell.length_a   1.000
_cell.length_b   1.000
_cell.length_c   1.000
_cell.angle_alpha   90.00
_cell.angle_beta   90.00
_cell.angle_gamma   90.00
#
_symmetry.space_group_name_H-M   'P 1'
#
loop_
_entity.id
_entity.type
_entity.pdbx_description
1 polymer ?
#
loop_
_entity_poly.entity_id
_entity_poly.type
_entity_poly.pdbx_seq_one_letter_code
_entity_poly.pdbx_strand_id
1 'polypeptide(L)'
;MFVNQKVQEISYALIRVAAYIRRQDLRQRIERLAFQLLEDVAGQGFESALRTSASLELLINLGKNIYEIEPVNAKIITGEVETLNAAMRQLIGLGEMPN
;
A
#
# COMPACT_ATOMS: atom_id res chain seq x y z
N MET A 1 -1.92 -4.61 16.71
CA MET A 1 -2.59 -5.59 15.82
C MET A 1 -1.76 -5.72 14.56
N PHE A 2 -1.56 -6.94 14.03
CA PHE A 2 -0.67 -7.22 12.89
C PHE A 2 -0.85 -6.25 11.70
N VAL A 3 -2.10 -5.98 11.31
CA VAL A 3 -2.46 -5.12 10.18
C VAL A 3 -1.95 -3.67 10.36
N ASN A 4 -2.06 -3.11 11.57
CA ASN A 4 -1.60 -1.75 11.85
C ASN A 4 -0.08 -1.63 11.78
N GLN A 5 0.65 -2.63 12.25
CA GLN A 5 2.11 -2.64 12.15
C GLN A 5 2.54 -2.79 10.68
N LYS A 6 1.92 -3.74 9.96
CA LYS A 6 2.23 -4.02 8.56
C LYS A 6 1.97 -2.81 7.66
N VAL A 7 0.85 -2.10 7.85
CA VAL A 7 0.57 -0.89 7.05
C VAL A 7 1.59 0.22 7.34
N GLN A 8 2.09 0.32 8.58
CA GLN A 8 3.08 1.32 8.95
C GLN A 8 4.44 1.03 8.28
N GLU A 9 4.86 -0.24 8.28
CA GLU A 9 6.07 -0.71 7.58
C GLU A 9 5.99 -0.46 6.07
N ILE A 10 4.86 -0.80 5.44
CA ILE A 10 4.61 -0.56 4.01
C ILE A 10 4.63 0.93 3.69
N SER A 11 3.95 1.75 4.50
CA SER A 11 3.87 3.20 4.29
C SER A 11 5.25 3.84 4.41
N TYR A 12 6.05 3.41 5.38
CA TYR A 12 7.45 3.85 5.52
C TYR A 12 8.28 3.47 4.29
N ALA A 13 8.17 2.22 3.81
CA ALA A 13 8.89 1.76 2.62
C ALA A 13 8.49 2.54 1.36
N LEU A 14 7.20 2.81 1.17
CA LEU A 14 6.66 3.60 0.06
C LEU A 14 7.20 5.04 0.07
N ILE A 15 7.16 5.72 1.22
CA ILE A 15 7.68 7.08 1.38
C ILE A 15 9.18 7.11 1.05
N ARG A 16 9.94 6.13 1.57
CA ARG A 16 11.37 6.02 1.28
C ARG A 16 11.67 5.81 -0.19
N VAL A 17 10.92 4.95 -0.88
CA VAL A 17 11.11 4.73 -2.31
C VAL A 17 10.71 5.96 -3.11
N ALA A 18 9.60 6.61 -2.73
CA ALA A 18 9.12 7.82 -3.39
C ALA A 18 10.14 8.97 -3.33
N ALA A 19 10.93 9.07 -2.26
CA ALA A 19 12.00 10.06 -2.14
C ALA A 19 13.05 10.00 -3.26
N TYR A 20 13.25 8.84 -3.90
CA TYR A 20 14.18 8.65 -5.02
C TYR A 20 13.54 8.85 -6.41
N ILE A 21 12.21 8.97 -6.47
CA ILE A 21 11.48 9.20 -7.73
C ILE A 21 11.69 10.65 -8.17
N ARG A 22 12.14 10.83 -9.42
CA ARG A 22 12.44 12.15 -10.00
C ARG A 22 11.18 12.83 -10.50
N ARG A 23 10.23 12.05 -11.02
CA ARG A 23 8.93 12.55 -11.49
C ARG A 23 8.06 12.97 -10.32
N GLN A 24 7.93 14.27 -10.13
CA GLN A 24 7.19 14.86 -9.02
C GLN A 24 5.74 14.35 -8.92
N ASP A 25 5.02 14.23 -10.03
CA ASP A 25 3.63 13.77 -10.03
C ASP A 25 3.49 12.33 -9.54
N LEU A 26 4.41 11.44 -9.95
CA LEU A 26 4.42 10.05 -9.51
C LEU A 26 4.76 9.95 -8.02
N ARG A 27 5.80 10.68 -7.59
CA ARG A 27 6.22 10.77 -6.18
C ARG A 27 5.05 11.21 -5.30
N GLN A 28 4.42 12.34 -5.63
CA GLN A 28 3.32 12.90 -4.84
C GLN A 28 2.11 11.96 -4.78
N ARG A 29 1.79 11.25 -5.87
CA ARG A 29 0.69 10.28 -5.89
C ARG A 29 0.98 9.08 -4.99
N ILE A 30 2.20 8.55 -5.03
CA ILE A 30 2.61 7.43 -4.17
C ILE A 30 2.62 7.85 -2.70
N GLU A 31 3.21 8.99 -2.36
CA GLU A 31 3.24 9.50 -0.98
C GLU A 31 1.83 9.71 -0.43
N ARG A 32 0.95 10.37 -1.20
CA ARG A 32 -0.43 10.59 -0.80
C ARG A 32 -1.17 9.28 -0.53
N LEU A 33 -1.04 8.30 -1.43
CA LEU A 33 -1.72 7.01 -1.25
C LEU A 33 -1.11 6.17 -0.12
N ALA A 34 0.19 6.33 0.17
CA ALA A 34 0.81 5.68 1.33
C ALA A 34 0.19 6.20 2.64
N PHE A 35 0.02 7.52 2.78
CA PHE A 35 -0.68 8.10 3.93
C PHE A 35 -2.17 7.69 3.97
N GLN A 36 -2.86 7.74 2.83
CA GLN A 36 -4.27 7.30 2.75
C GLN A 36 -4.42 5.84 3.19
N LEU A 37 -3.53 4.94 2.77
CA LEU A 37 -3.58 3.52 3.14
C LEU A 37 -3.44 3.36 4.66
N LEU A 38 -2.51 4.09 5.26
CA LEU A 38 -2.29 4.11 6.71
C LEU A 38 -3.53 4.62 7.46
N GLU A 39 -4.12 5.71 7.01
CA GLU A 39 -5.33 6.31 7.60
C GLU A 39 -6.55 5.39 7.46
N ASP A 40 -6.77 4.81 6.28
CA ASP A 40 -7.86 3.89 6.00
C ASP A 40 -7.78 2.66 6.92
N VAL A 41 -6.59 2.07 7.06
CA VAL A 41 -6.38 0.92 7.95
C VAL A 41 -6.58 1.30 9.42
N ALA A 42 -6.04 2.44 9.85
CA ALA A 42 -6.21 2.92 11.22
C ALA A 42 -7.68 3.18 11.57
N GLY A 43 -8.46 3.69 10.60
CA GLY A 43 -9.90 3.91 10.71
C GLY A 43 -10.76 2.66 10.48
N GLN A 44 -10.15 1.47 10.32
CA GLN A 44 -10.83 0.21 9.99
C GLN A 44 -11.64 0.26 8.66
N GLY A 45 -11.33 1.22 7.79
CA GLY A 45 -11.89 1.38 6.46
C GLY A 45 -11.27 0.41 5.45
N PHE A 46 -11.33 -0.90 5.73
CA PHE A 46 -10.58 -1.92 4.99
C PHE A 46 -10.95 -2.01 3.51
N GLU A 47 -12.21 -1.74 3.13
CA GLU A 47 -12.57 -1.68 1.71
C GLU A 47 -11.90 -0.51 0.98
N SER A 48 -11.79 0.65 1.63
CA SER A 48 -11.06 1.80 1.09
C SER A 48 -9.58 1.49 0.98
N ALA A 49 -9.01 0.90 2.04
CA ALA A 49 -7.62 0.47 2.06
C ALA A 49 -7.30 -0.51 0.92
N LEU A 50 -8.19 -1.46 0.61
CA LEU A 50 -8.02 -2.39 -0.52
C LEU A 50 -8.04 -1.70 -1.90
N ARG A 51 -8.82 -0.62 -2.06
CA ARG A 51 -8.80 0.18 -3.30
C ARG A 51 -7.53 1.04 -3.40
N THR A 52 -7.11 1.61 -2.28
CA THR A 52 -5.87 2.38 -2.16
C THR A 52 -4.65 1.49 -2.47
N SER A 53 -4.61 0.27 -1.94
CA SER A 53 -3.53 -0.69 -2.19
C SER A 53 -3.46 -1.12 -3.66
N ALA A 54 -4.60 -1.40 -4.30
CA ALA A 54 -4.64 -1.70 -5.73
C ALA A 54 -4.10 -0.53 -6.58
N SER A 55 -4.39 0.71 -6.20
CA SER A 55 -3.87 1.90 -6.88
C SER A 55 -2.36 2.05 -6.69
N LEU A 56 -1.85 1.76 -5.49
CA LEU A 56 -0.42 1.74 -5.21
C LEU A 56 0.31 0.68 -6.04
N GLU A 57 -0.21 -0.53 -6.15
CA GLU A 57 0.39 -1.60 -6.97
C GLU A 57 0.54 -1.18 -8.43
N LEU A 58 -0.48 -0.53 -9.00
CA LEU A 58 -0.43 0.00 -10.37
C LEU A 58 0.63 1.09 -10.52
N LEU A 59 0.72 2.03 -9.57
CA LEU A 59 1.72 3.10 -9.60
C LEU A 59 3.14 2.59 -9.38
N ILE A 60 3.33 1.59 -8.51
CA ILE A 60 4.62 0.93 -8.31
C ILE A 60 5.06 0.22 -9.58
N ASN A 61 4.15 -0.51 -10.23
CA ASN A 61 4.45 -1.16 -11.50
C ASN A 61 4.74 -0.15 -12.62
N LEU A 62 3.98 0.96 -12.68
CA LEU A 62 4.28 2.05 -13.60
C LEU A 62 5.69 2.59 -13.34
N GLY A 63 5.99 2.97 -12.09
CA GLY A 63 7.29 3.49 -11.67
C GLY A 63 8.45 2.54 -12.01
N LYS A 64 8.25 1.23 -11.81
CA LYS A 64 9.19 0.20 -12.25
C LYS A 64 9.40 0.19 -13.75
N ASN A 65 8.31 0.20 -14.53
CA ASN A 65 8.36 0.10 -15.99
C ASN A 65 8.98 1.34 -16.65
N ILE A 66 8.93 2.50 -15.98
CA ILE A 66 9.58 3.74 -16.45
C ILE A 66 10.93 4.02 -15.76
N TYR A 67 11.49 3.03 -15.06
CA TYR A 67 12.80 3.09 -14.40
C TYR A 67 12.93 4.16 -13.29
N GLU A 68 11.81 4.54 -12.67
CA GLU A 68 11.79 5.43 -11.49
C GLU A 68 11.83 4.65 -10.17
N ILE A 69 11.48 3.37 -10.19
CA ILE A 69 11.52 2.48 -9.03
C ILE A 69 12.33 1.23 -9.39
N GLU A 70 13.32 0.89 -8.55
CA GLU A 70 14.11 -0.32 -8.72
C GLU A 70 13.22 -1.59 -8.69
N PRO A 71 13.42 -2.55 -9.61
CA PRO A 71 12.58 -3.76 -9.67
C PRO A 71 12.54 -4.57 -8.37
N VAL A 72 13.65 -4.60 -7.62
CA VAL A 72 13.74 -5.29 -6.32
C VAL A 72 12.84 -4.62 -5.30
N ASN A 73 12.85 -3.29 -5.22
CA ASN A 73 11.99 -2.53 -4.31
C ASN A 73 10.51 -2.71 -4.68
N ALA A 74 10.19 -2.62 -5.98
CA ALA A 74 8.84 -2.85 -6.46
C ALA A 74 8.33 -4.24 -6.04
N LYS A 75 9.11 -5.30 -6.28
CA LYS A 75 8.75 -6.68 -5.92
C LYS A 75 8.52 -6.86 -4.41
N ILE A 76 9.41 -6.31 -3.58
CA ILE A 76 9.28 -6.41 -2.12
C ILE A 76 8.01 -5.70 -1.66
N ILE A 77 7.80 -4.46 -2.09
CA ILE A 77 6.64 -3.67 -1.65
C ILE A 77 5.34 -4.33 -2.12
N THR A 78 5.25 -4.80 -3.36
CA THR A 78 4.02 -5.47 -3.84
C THR A 78 3.72 -6.74 -3.04
N GLY A 79 4.72 -7.56 -2.71
CA GLY A 79 4.50 -8.76 -1.89
C GLY A 79 4.03 -8.44 -0.46
N GLU A 80 4.55 -7.36 0.11
CA GLU A 80 4.12 -6.87 1.42
C GLU A 80 2.67 -6.35 1.39
N VAL A 81 2.31 -5.62 0.32
CA VAL A 81 0.95 -5.13 0.08
C VAL A 81 -0.04 -6.29 -0.13
N GLU A 82 0.34 -7.33 -0.88
CA GLU A 82 -0.47 -8.55 -1.03
C GLU A 82 -0.73 -9.23 0.31
N THR A 83 0.29 -9.31 1.16
CA THR A 83 0.18 -9.86 2.52
C THR A 83 -0.79 -9.03 3.38
N LEU A 84 -0.70 -7.70 3.31
CA LEU A 84 -1.64 -6.81 3.99
C LEU A 84 -3.07 -6.99 3.46
N ASN A 85 -3.25 -7.06 2.14
CA ASN A 85 -4.54 -7.25 1.49
C ASN A 85 -5.22 -8.56 1.93
N ALA A 86 -4.46 -9.65 2.03
CA ALA A 86 -4.97 -10.93 2.53
C ALA A 86 -5.49 -10.81 3.98
N ALA A 87 -4.73 -10.16 4.85
CA ALA A 87 -5.14 -9.96 6.24
C ALA A 87 -6.37 -9.05 6.37
N MET A 88 -6.47 -7.98 5.58
CA MET A 88 -7.64 -7.10 5.57
C MET A 88 -8.90 -7.83 5.10
N ARG A 89 -8.81 -8.65 4.05
CA ARG A 89 -9.94 -9.46 3.56
C ARG A 89 -10.43 -10.47 4.60
N GLN A 90 -9.52 -11.09 5.35
CA GLN A 90 -9.88 -11.98 6.46
C GLN A 90 -10.66 -11.24 7.54
N LEU A 91 -10.25 -10.02 7.90
CA LEU A 91 -10.97 -9.20 8.88
C LEU A 91 -12.36 -8.79 8.40
N ILE A 92 -12.50 -8.43 7.12
CA ILE A 92 -13.81 -8.12 6.51
C ILE A 92 -14.73 -9.35 6.58
N GLY A 93 -14.24 -10.52 6.11
CA GLY A 93 -15.04 -11.75 6.10
C GLY A 93 -15.42 -12.28 7.49
N LEU A 94 -14.66 -11.94 8.54
CA LEU A 94 -15.02 -12.22 9.93
C LEU A 94 -16.09 -11.27 10.48
N GLY A 95 -16.23 -10.06 9.93
CA GLY A 95 -17.24 -9.08 10.32
C GLY A 95 -18.64 -9.37 9.79
N GLU A 96 -18.76 -10.21 8.76
CA GLU A 96 -20.05 -10.57 8.12
C GLU A 96 -20.76 -11.78 8.74
N MET A 97 -20.19 -12.45 9.75
CA MET A 97 -20.90 -13.53 10.44
C MET A 97 -21.89 -12.94 11.46
N PRO A 98 -23.22 -13.13 11.29
CA PRO A 98 -24.17 -12.77 12.32
C PRO A 98 -24.00 -13.73 13.50
N ASN A 99 -23.94 -13.17 14.71
CA ASN A 99 -24.13 -13.92 15.95
C ASN A 99 -25.53 -14.52 16.01
#